data_AF-A0A3D8I1U3-F1
#
_entry.id   AF-A0A3D8I1U3-F1
#
_cell.length_a   1.000
_cell.length_b   1.000
_cell.length_c   1.000
_cell.angle_alpha   90.00
_cell.angle_beta   90.00
_cell.angle_gamma   90.00
#
_symmetry.space_group_name_H-M   'P 1'
#
loop_
_entity.id
_entity.type
_entity.pdbx_description
1 polymer ?
#
loop_
_entity_poly.entity_id
_entity_poly.type
_entity_poly.pdbx_seq_one_letter_code
_entity_poly.pdbx_strand_id
1 'polypeptide(L)'
;MSRQEKYNTLFEYAEICWASYSTGLNEGMFGKDSKGKMKNSDEKNKKALPTYHQALSESFLLFFDNYNVRFDSKRADKFVNRYAILAFNQDDETGFSATLFKDTKNDELILAIRGIDIFQISHSFWAAAKAGLKIFRGKVPITYYLSMLKFYDEKLKYIINDKKIVVTGHAFGGYLAQLFALSYPSIVEKVYTYNAVGVTSNQVTHYINKAVDITNEITTQVAFDFSIYDNNIDEFKSIAITDKVKNAIKLDNNLLVCSDKTIQNEIPKYLQEEFITTQQNSYDYQTAKTGAAKLYNEILKAPIGDNVFVKVRIDSFLPHTIDTEVFTLNKSMSEALFRLIKYLPNSHNELPKELQAYIYQVYTIDLMDTTTIMKQFGNHILATEVIELKLDVFKLITKYEWLKKDKAKQVLRGLKMASAVNWLLVLISIEDICNELLKQSLVSDNNPHTEYYINCYWCGWESLIWQ
;
A
#
# COMPACT_ATOMS: atom_id res chain seq x y z
N MET A 1 -22.79 -16.69 -11.07
CA MET A 1 -21.42 -16.82 -11.56
C MET A 1 -20.92 -18.20 -11.19
N SER A 2 -20.47 -18.99 -12.16
CA SER A 2 -19.87 -20.30 -11.89
C SER A 2 -18.55 -20.13 -11.11
N ARG A 3 -18.06 -21.21 -10.48
CA ARG A 3 -16.75 -21.18 -9.82
C ARG A 3 -15.67 -20.76 -10.82
N GLN A 4 -15.75 -21.29 -12.04
CA GLN A 4 -14.79 -21.02 -13.10
C GLN A 4 -14.74 -19.53 -13.47
N GLU A 5 -15.89 -18.91 -13.71
CA GLU A 5 -16.01 -17.48 -14.02
C GLU A 5 -15.48 -16.60 -12.88
N LYS A 6 -15.76 -16.99 -11.64
CA LYS A 6 -15.29 -16.29 -10.45
C LYS A 6 -13.77 -16.29 -10.36
N TYR A 7 -13.14 -17.47 -10.42
CA TYR A 7 -11.67 -17.57 -10.34
C TYR A 7 -10.99 -16.92 -11.54
N ASN A 8 -11.59 -16.97 -12.74
CA ASN A 8 -11.07 -16.23 -13.89
C ASN A 8 -11.12 -14.72 -13.66
N THR A 9 -12.20 -14.21 -13.08
CA THR A 9 -12.32 -12.79 -12.72
C THR A 9 -11.28 -12.38 -11.68
N LEU A 10 -11.09 -13.19 -10.63
CA LEU A 10 -10.06 -12.95 -9.63
C LEU A 10 -8.65 -12.99 -10.25
N PHE A 11 -8.40 -13.88 -11.20
CA PHE A 11 -7.15 -13.94 -11.95
C PHE A 11 -6.93 -12.68 -12.79
N GLU A 12 -7.93 -12.19 -13.53
CA GLU A 12 -7.80 -11.00 -14.38
C GLU A 12 -7.36 -9.76 -13.56
N TYR A 13 -8.00 -9.51 -12.41
CA TYR A 13 -7.59 -8.38 -11.55
C TYR A 13 -6.24 -8.62 -10.85
N ALA A 14 -5.88 -9.87 -10.57
CA ALA A 14 -4.56 -10.21 -10.03
C ALA A 14 -3.46 -9.94 -11.06
N GLU A 15 -3.71 -10.26 -12.34
CA GLU A 15 -2.78 -10.01 -13.45
C GLU A 15 -2.59 -8.49 -13.69
N ILE A 16 -3.65 -7.69 -13.58
CA ILE A 16 -3.55 -6.22 -13.62
C ILE A 16 -2.75 -5.70 -12.42
N CYS A 17 -2.99 -6.25 -11.23
CA CYS A 17 -2.20 -5.94 -10.04
C CYS A 17 -0.72 -6.29 -10.27
N TRP A 18 -0.42 -7.43 -10.90
CA TRP A 18 0.95 -7.83 -11.25
C TRP A 18 1.58 -6.88 -12.27
N ALA A 19 0.86 -6.49 -13.33
CA ALA A 19 1.35 -5.52 -14.30
C ALA A 19 1.73 -4.17 -13.67
N SER A 20 1.00 -3.73 -12.63
CA SER A 20 1.30 -2.48 -11.90
C SER A 20 2.65 -2.47 -11.19
N TYR A 21 3.32 -3.61 -11.08
CA TYR A 21 4.68 -3.70 -10.57
C TYR A 21 5.75 -3.20 -11.54
N SER A 22 5.42 -3.00 -12.81
CA SER A 22 6.36 -2.45 -13.79
C SER A 22 6.61 -0.97 -13.53
N THR A 23 7.88 -0.61 -13.39
CA THR A 23 8.32 0.80 -13.31
C THR A 23 8.49 1.43 -14.70
N GLY A 24 8.33 0.64 -15.78
CA GLY A 24 8.50 1.08 -17.17
C GLY A 24 7.21 1.60 -17.82
N LEU A 25 6.12 1.66 -17.06
CA LEU A 25 4.82 2.10 -17.58
C LEU A 25 4.78 3.61 -17.82
N ASN A 26 3.89 4.04 -18.71
CA ASN A 26 3.68 5.45 -19.00
C ASN A 26 2.22 5.72 -19.43
N GLU A 27 1.76 6.95 -19.18
CA GLU A 27 0.41 7.39 -19.54
C GLU A 27 0.18 7.25 -21.05
N GLY A 28 -0.99 6.81 -21.48
CA GLY A 28 -1.33 6.64 -22.90
C GLY A 28 -0.70 5.41 -23.56
N MET A 29 -0.08 4.50 -22.80
CA MET A 29 0.36 3.22 -23.35
C MET A 29 -0.85 2.35 -23.74
N PHE A 30 -0.93 1.95 -25.01
CA PHE A 30 -1.87 0.95 -25.52
C PHE A 30 -1.31 0.30 -26.78
N GLY A 31 -1.32 -1.03 -26.85
CA GLY A 31 -0.67 -1.80 -27.91
C GLY A 31 0.82 -2.05 -27.69
N LYS A 32 1.35 -3.06 -28.39
CA LYS A 32 2.68 -3.65 -28.16
C LYS A 32 3.85 -2.66 -28.22
N ASP A 33 3.86 -1.81 -29.25
CA ASP A 33 4.99 -0.92 -29.55
C ASP A 33 4.85 0.48 -28.93
N SER A 34 3.76 0.72 -28.21
CA SER A 34 3.48 2.03 -27.63
C SER A 34 4.44 2.36 -26.49
N LYS A 35 4.90 3.62 -26.43
CA LYS A 35 5.70 4.18 -25.32
C LYS A 35 4.94 5.20 -24.48
N GLY A 36 3.65 5.41 -24.78
CA GLY A 36 2.80 6.39 -24.12
C GLY A 36 3.14 7.85 -24.45
N LYS A 37 2.59 8.77 -23.66
CA LYS A 37 2.77 10.21 -23.72
C LYS A 37 4.13 10.57 -23.13
N MET A 38 5.04 11.00 -23.99
CA MET A 38 6.40 11.36 -23.58
C MET A 38 6.46 12.89 -23.43
N LYS A 39 6.26 13.42 -22.20
CA LYS A 39 6.42 14.87 -21.97
C LYS A 39 7.90 15.25 -22.08
N ASN A 40 8.23 16.23 -22.94
CA ASN A 40 9.52 16.92 -23.04
C ASN A 40 10.78 16.02 -22.96
N SER A 41 10.86 14.94 -23.74
CA SER A 41 12.09 14.14 -23.86
C SER A 41 12.77 14.37 -25.21
N ASP A 42 14.08 14.63 -25.18
CA ASP A 42 14.93 14.63 -26.36
C ASP A 42 14.88 13.26 -27.05
N GLU A 43 14.97 13.21 -28.39
CA GLU A 43 14.88 11.95 -29.17
C GLU A 43 15.85 10.84 -28.71
N LYS A 44 16.98 11.23 -28.12
CA LYS A 44 17.98 10.30 -27.56
C LYS A 44 17.47 9.59 -26.29
N ASN A 45 16.71 10.28 -25.46
CA ASN A 45 16.05 9.70 -24.28
C ASN A 45 14.83 8.84 -24.69
N LYS A 46 14.21 9.12 -25.84
CA LYS A 46 13.07 8.32 -26.36
C LYS A 46 13.44 6.89 -26.73
N LYS A 47 14.68 6.65 -27.18
CA LYS A 47 15.18 5.29 -27.47
C LYS A 47 15.44 4.45 -26.21
N ALA A 48 15.65 5.10 -25.05
CA ALA A 48 16.00 4.46 -23.80
C ALA A 48 14.78 4.03 -22.94
N LEU A 49 13.54 4.33 -23.36
CA LEU A 49 12.31 3.90 -22.67
C LEU A 49 11.74 2.62 -23.30
N PRO A 50 11.26 1.66 -22.49
CA PRO A 50 10.68 0.42 -22.99
C PRO A 50 9.37 0.71 -23.74
N THR A 51 9.03 -0.13 -24.70
CA THR A 51 7.64 -0.23 -25.17
C THR A 51 6.77 -0.85 -24.09
N TYR A 52 5.44 -0.73 -24.22
CA TYR A 52 4.51 -1.30 -23.26
C TYR A 52 4.69 -2.81 -23.12
N HIS A 53 4.94 -3.52 -24.23
CA HIS A 53 5.26 -4.95 -24.19
C HIS A 53 6.56 -5.22 -23.44
N GLN A 54 7.63 -4.47 -23.73
CA GLN A 54 8.94 -4.60 -23.05
C GLN A 54 8.88 -4.24 -21.56
N ALA A 55 7.98 -3.33 -21.17
CA ALA A 55 7.78 -2.97 -19.77
C ALA A 55 7.15 -4.13 -18.97
N LEU A 56 6.42 -5.04 -19.62
CA LEU A 56 5.78 -6.18 -18.98
C LEU A 56 6.56 -7.48 -19.14
N SER A 57 7.09 -7.74 -20.34
CA SER A 57 7.76 -9.00 -20.67
C SER A 57 9.25 -8.99 -20.33
N GLU A 58 9.84 -10.17 -20.18
CA GLU A 58 11.29 -10.31 -20.23
C GLU A 58 11.82 -9.70 -21.54
N SER A 59 12.82 -8.83 -21.43
CA SER A 59 13.45 -8.16 -22.56
C SER A 59 14.78 -8.84 -22.84
N PHE A 60 15.09 -9.17 -24.09
CA PHE A 60 16.43 -9.63 -24.47
C PHE A 60 17.51 -8.54 -24.26
N LEU A 61 17.10 -7.29 -24.13
CA LEU A 61 17.97 -6.13 -23.94
C LEU A 61 18.12 -5.83 -22.44
N LEU A 62 19.30 -6.14 -21.89
CA LEU A 62 19.68 -6.04 -20.46
C LEU A 62 19.37 -4.68 -19.80
N PHE A 63 19.30 -3.58 -20.57
CA PHE A 63 19.02 -2.25 -20.02
C PHE A 63 17.53 -2.04 -19.66
N PHE A 64 16.63 -2.89 -20.14
CA PHE A 64 15.21 -2.84 -19.80
C PHE A 64 14.81 -3.82 -18.67
N ASP A 65 15.74 -4.62 -18.18
CA ASP A 65 15.45 -5.62 -17.15
C ASP A 65 14.99 -5.02 -15.82
N ASN A 66 15.31 -3.75 -15.58
CA ASN A 66 14.88 -3.01 -14.39
C ASN A 66 13.38 -2.70 -14.35
N TYR A 67 12.67 -2.87 -15.48
CA TYR A 67 11.25 -2.51 -15.61
C TYR A 67 10.32 -3.71 -15.63
N ASN A 68 10.84 -4.91 -15.91
CA ASN A 68 9.99 -6.04 -16.29
C ASN A 68 9.33 -6.72 -15.09
N VAL A 69 8.12 -7.22 -15.31
CA VAL A 69 7.36 -8.04 -14.34
C VAL A 69 7.32 -9.51 -14.75
N ARG A 70 8.18 -9.90 -15.71
CA ARG A 70 8.37 -11.29 -16.20
C ARG A 70 7.10 -11.93 -16.75
N PHE A 71 6.27 -11.16 -17.45
CA PHE A 71 5.25 -11.76 -18.29
C PHE A 71 5.93 -12.55 -19.43
N ASP A 72 5.44 -13.75 -19.72
CA ASP A 72 5.79 -14.39 -20.98
C ASP A 72 5.24 -13.55 -22.15
N SER A 73 5.86 -13.67 -23.33
CA SER A 73 5.51 -12.83 -24.47
C SER A 73 4.04 -12.93 -24.85
N LYS A 74 3.40 -14.11 -24.75
CA LYS A 74 1.99 -14.30 -25.12
C LYS A 74 1.07 -13.60 -24.13
N ARG A 75 1.37 -13.70 -22.82
CA ARG A 75 0.67 -12.97 -21.77
C ARG A 75 0.80 -11.46 -21.97
N ALA A 76 2.01 -10.96 -22.18
CA ALA A 76 2.25 -9.54 -22.44
C ALA A 76 1.50 -9.06 -23.70
N ASP A 77 1.54 -9.82 -24.80
CA ASP A 77 0.82 -9.49 -26.04
C ASP A 77 -0.69 -9.37 -25.82
N LYS A 78 -1.29 -10.25 -25.02
CA LYS A 78 -2.73 -10.17 -24.70
C LYS A 78 -3.03 -8.97 -23.80
N PHE A 79 -2.19 -8.73 -22.80
CA PHE A 79 -2.39 -7.67 -21.82
C PHE A 79 -2.34 -6.29 -22.47
N VAL A 80 -1.28 -6.00 -23.23
CA VAL A 80 -1.06 -4.67 -23.85
C VAL A 80 -2.11 -4.30 -24.90
N ASN A 81 -2.78 -5.30 -25.48
CA ASN A 81 -3.85 -5.12 -26.47
C ASN A 81 -5.26 -5.02 -25.84
N ARG A 82 -5.39 -5.22 -24.51
CA ARG A 82 -6.66 -5.09 -23.78
C ARG A 82 -6.67 -3.91 -22.80
N TYR A 83 -5.56 -3.64 -22.13
CA TYR A 83 -5.52 -2.66 -21.05
C TYR A 83 -4.74 -1.42 -21.46
N ALA A 84 -5.44 -0.30 -21.70
CA ALA A 84 -4.80 0.99 -21.94
C ALA A 84 -4.43 1.67 -20.62
N ILE A 85 -3.30 2.36 -20.56
CA ILE A 85 -2.89 3.14 -19.38
C ILE A 85 -3.41 4.56 -19.52
N LEU A 86 -4.30 4.98 -18.63
CA LEU A 86 -4.85 6.35 -18.63
C LEU A 86 -4.07 7.29 -17.72
N ALA A 87 -3.59 6.79 -16.58
CA ALA A 87 -2.75 7.53 -15.65
C ALA A 87 -1.72 6.60 -15.00
N PHE A 88 -0.55 7.14 -14.72
CA PHE A 88 0.53 6.43 -14.04
C PHE A 88 1.22 7.38 -13.06
N ASN A 89 1.62 6.86 -11.91
CA ASN A 89 2.46 7.54 -10.95
C ASN A 89 3.50 6.57 -10.39
N GLN A 90 4.75 7.02 -10.42
CA GLN A 90 5.91 6.38 -9.82
C GLN A 90 6.62 7.47 -9.02
N ASP A 91 6.48 7.41 -7.71
CA ASP A 91 7.12 8.33 -6.77
C ASP A 91 8.34 7.65 -6.17
N ASP A 92 9.53 8.04 -6.64
CA ASP A 92 10.79 7.44 -6.21
C ASP A 92 11.23 7.91 -4.82
N GLU A 93 10.68 9.04 -4.32
CA GLU A 93 10.97 9.54 -2.98
C GLU A 93 10.22 8.74 -1.91
N THR A 94 8.93 8.48 -2.15
CA THR A 94 8.08 7.76 -1.20
C THR A 94 8.03 6.26 -1.47
N GLY A 95 8.30 5.83 -2.70
CA GLY A 95 8.13 4.46 -3.18
C GLY A 95 6.69 4.12 -3.62
N PHE A 96 5.75 5.08 -3.51
CA PHE A 96 4.38 4.91 -3.97
C PHE A 96 4.33 4.73 -5.49
N SER A 97 3.51 3.78 -5.95
CA SER A 97 3.30 3.55 -7.36
C SER A 97 1.89 3.02 -7.61
N ALA A 98 1.22 3.57 -8.61
CA ALA A 98 -0.12 3.17 -8.99
C ALA A 98 -0.41 3.47 -10.46
N THR A 99 -1.27 2.65 -11.05
CA THR A 99 -1.63 2.75 -12.46
C THR A 99 -3.16 2.69 -12.60
N LEU A 100 -3.73 3.62 -13.35
CA LEU A 100 -5.12 3.56 -13.78
C LEU A 100 -5.18 2.94 -15.18
N PHE A 101 -5.67 1.71 -15.24
CA PHE A 101 -5.92 0.99 -16.47
C PHE A 101 -7.36 1.22 -16.95
N LYS A 102 -7.54 1.15 -18.27
CA LYS A 102 -8.82 1.03 -18.95
C LYS A 102 -8.89 -0.34 -19.60
N ASP A 103 -9.82 -1.18 -19.17
CA ASP A 103 -10.16 -2.40 -19.91
C ASP A 103 -10.97 -2.02 -21.15
N THR A 104 -10.37 -2.14 -22.33
CA THR A 104 -11.03 -1.79 -23.59
C THR A 104 -12.09 -2.79 -24.01
N LYS A 105 -12.14 -3.97 -23.38
CA LYS A 105 -13.15 -5.00 -23.64
C LYS A 105 -14.42 -4.77 -22.82
N ASN A 106 -14.26 -4.48 -21.52
CA ASN A 106 -15.37 -4.36 -20.58
C ASN A 106 -15.76 -2.91 -20.27
N ASP A 107 -15.06 -1.93 -20.86
CA ASP A 107 -15.20 -0.50 -20.58
C ASP A 107 -15.00 -0.14 -19.09
N GLU A 108 -14.21 -0.90 -18.34
CA GLU A 108 -14.00 -0.70 -16.90
C GLU A 108 -12.73 0.11 -16.60
N LEU A 109 -12.78 0.95 -15.58
CA LEU A 109 -11.62 1.68 -15.04
C LEU A 109 -11.08 0.95 -13.81
N ILE A 110 -9.79 0.64 -13.82
CA ILE A 110 -9.17 -0.24 -12.84
C ILE A 110 -7.93 0.46 -12.27
N LEU A 111 -8.01 0.90 -11.02
CA LEU A 111 -6.89 1.46 -10.27
C LEU A 111 -6.13 0.31 -9.59
N ALA A 112 -4.94 0.00 -10.11
CA ALA A 112 -4.03 -0.95 -9.49
C ALA A 112 -2.97 -0.21 -8.67
N ILE A 113 -2.91 -0.51 -7.39
CA ILE A 113 -1.93 0.08 -6.46
C ILE A 113 -0.85 -0.97 -6.19
N ARG A 114 0.39 -0.61 -6.52
CA ARG A 114 1.54 -1.50 -6.36
C ARG A 114 1.84 -1.71 -4.89
N GLY A 115 2.09 -2.95 -4.50
CA GLY A 115 2.73 -3.22 -3.22
C GLY A 115 4.20 -2.84 -3.23
N ILE A 116 4.88 -3.04 -2.10
CA ILE A 116 6.33 -2.88 -2.08
C ILE A 116 6.95 -4.14 -2.64
N ASP A 117 7.61 -3.99 -3.78
CA ASP A 117 8.32 -5.09 -4.40
C ASP A 117 9.67 -5.30 -3.71
N ILE A 118 9.68 -6.21 -2.75
CA ILE A 118 10.91 -6.66 -2.08
C ILE A 118 11.81 -7.50 -3.00
N PHE A 119 11.37 -7.84 -4.22
CA PHE A 119 12.10 -8.66 -5.19
C PHE A 119 12.66 -7.87 -6.38
N GLN A 120 12.08 -6.73 -6.75
CA GLN A 120 12.64 -5.82 -7.78
C GLN A 120 13.76 -4.90 -7.26
N ILE A 121 13.97 -4.79 -5.93
CA ILE A 121 15.09 -4.04 -5.34
C ILE A 121 16.39 -4.86 -5.46
N SER A 122 16.86 -5.01 -6.70
CA SER A 122 18.20 -5.53 -6.97
C SER A 122 19.24 -4.45 -6.64
N HIS A 123 19.65 -4.41 -5.36
CA HIS A 123 21.04 -4.17 -4.90
C HIS A 123 21.17 -4.16 -3.37
N SER A 124 20.08 -4.25 -2.61
CA SER A 124 20.17 -4.49 -1.18
C SER A 124 18.93 -5.20 -0.67
N PHE A 125 18.99 -6.54 -0.62
CA PHE A 125 18.07 -7.36 0.16
C PHE A 125 17.87 -6.78 1.57
N TRP A 126 18.90 -6.17 2.16
CA TRP A 126 18.82 -5.51 3.45
C TRP A 126 17.96 -4.25 3.44
N ALA A 127 17.96 -3.45 2.37
CA ALA A 127 17.08 -2.29 2.26
C ALA A 127 15.61 -2.72 2.06
N ALA A 128 15.37 -3.72 1.21
CA ALA A 128 14.05 -4.31 0.99
C ALA A 128 13.52 -4.98 2.26
N ALA A 129 14.36 -5.78 2.93
CA ALA A 129 14.03 -6.41 4.20
C ALA A 129 13.85 -5.38 5.31
N LYS A 130 14.60 -4.26 5.34
CA LYS A 130 14.42 -3.19 6.34
C LYS A 130 13.16 -2.39 6.08
N ALA A 131 12.81 -2.10 4.83
CA ALA A 131 11.56 -1.44 4.44
C ALA A 131 10.35 -2.33 4.76
N GLY A 132 10.41 -3.60 4.31
CA GLY A 132 9.44 -4.63 4.69
C GLY A 132 9.34 -4.73 6.21
N LEU A 133 10.45 -4.88 6.93
CA LEU A 133 10.48 -4.99 8.39
C LEU A 133 9.93 -3.77 9.11
N LYS A 134 10.11 -2.54 8.59
CA LYS A 134 9.45 -1.33 9.14
C LYS A 134 7.95 -1.39 8.97
N ILE A 135 7.51 -1.89 7.82
CA ILE A 135 6.10 -2.08 7.50
C ILE A 135 5.53 -3.16 8.41
N PHE A 136 6.10 -4.36 8.45
CA PHE A 136 5.85 -5.40 9.47
C PHE A 136 6.15 -4.98 10.92
N ARG A 137 6.63 -3.76 11.17
CA ARG A 137 6.81 -3.14 12.49
C ARG A 137 5.80 -2.04 12.76
N GLY A 138 4.81 -1.82 11.88
CA GLY A 138 3.81 -0.78 12.09
C GLY A 138 4.32 0.63 11.87
N LYS A 139 5.43 0.79 11.17
CA LYS A 139 6.00 2.10 10.90
C LYS A 139 5.82 2.40 9.42
N VAL A 140 4.56 2.40 8.97
CA VAL A 140 4.19 2.86 7.63
C VAL A 140 4.09 4.38 7.65
N PRO A 141 4.96 5.10 6.92
CA PRO A 141 4.85 6.55 6.81
C PRO A 141 3.52 6.96 6.19
N ILE A 142 2.88 8.01 6.73
CA ILE A 142 1.66 8.59 6.15
C ILE A 142 1.89 9.08 4.71
N THR A 143 3.14 9.33 4.31
CA THR A 143 3.52 9.80 2.97
C THR A 143 3.05 8.87 1.85
N TYR A 144 2.95 7.56 2.05
CA TYR A 144 2.34 6.65 1.06
C TYR A 144 0.87 6.99 0.80
N TYR A 145 0.11 7.22 1.88
CA TYR A 145 -1.28 7.63 1.79
C TYR A 145 -1.42 9.03 1.17
N LEU A 146 -0.56 9.98 1.56
CA LEU A 146 -0.58 11.33 0.97
C LEU A 146 -0.25 11.31 -0.53
N SER A 147 0.69 10.47 -0.96
CA SER A 147 1.04 10.30 -2.38
C SER A 147 -0.13 9.71 -3.17
N MET A 148 -0.86 8.75 -2.57
CA MET A 148 -2.10 8.22 -3.14
C MET A 148 -3.19 9.30 -3.28
N LEU A 149 -3.39 10.14 -2.26
CA LEU A 149 -4.34 11.25 -2.33
C LEU A 149 -3.93 12.26 -3.41
N LYS A 150 -2.63 12.57 -3.52
CA LYS A 150 -2.09 13.49 -4.52
C LYS A 150 -2.29 12.94 -5.93
N PHE A 151 -2.02 11.66 -6.15
CA PHE A 151 -2.26 11.02 -7.45
C PHE A 151 -3.73 11.09 -7.85
N TYR A 152 -4.64 10.83 -6.90
CA TYR A 152 -6.07 11.00 -7.16
C TYR A 152 -6.42 12.44 -7.53
N ASP A 153 -5.98 13.40 -6.72
CA ASP A 153 -6.35 14.80 -6.86
C ASP A 153 -5.77 15.45 -8.13
N GLU A 154 -4.54 15.12 -8.50
CA GLU A 154 -3.86 15.73 -9.65
C GLU A 154 -4.19 15.05 -10.98
N LYS A 155 -4.54 13.76 -10.97
CA LYS A 155 -4.70 12.97 -12.20
C LYS A 155 -6.02 12.22 -12.27
N LEU A 156 -6.31 11.37 -11.28
CA LEU A 156 -7.42 10.41 -11.41
C LEU A 156 -8.79 11.09 -11.46
N LYS A 157 -9.03 12.11 -10.62
CA LYS A 157 -10.37 12.73 -10.51
C LYS A 157 -10.89 13.27 -11.85
N TYR A 158 -10.00 13.76 -12.71
CA TYR A 158 -10.36 14.29 -14.03
C TYR A 158 -10.65 13.20 -15.08
N ILE A 159 -10.08 12.00 -14.89
CA ILE A 159 -10.25 10.86 -15.80
C ILE A 159 -11.47 10.02 -15.39
N ILE A 160 -11.61 9.79 -14.07
CA ILE A 160 -12.72 9.03 -13.48
C ILE A 160 -14.01 9.84 -13.63
N ASN A 161 -13.97 11.14 -13.31
CA ASN A 161 -15.15 11.99 -13.25
C ASN A 161 -16.27 11.32 -12.41
N ASP A 162 -17.45 11.08 -12.98
CA ASP A 162 -18.58 10.44 -12.30
C ASP A 162 -18.60 8.91 -12.42
N LYS A 163 -17.58 8.30 -13.03
CA LYS A 163 -17.54 6.84 -13.22
C LYS A 163 -17.16 6.14 -11.92
N LYS A 164 -17.72 4.95 -11.74
CA LYS A 164 -17.24 4.02 -10.73
C LYS A 164 -15.97 3.31 -11.23
N ILE A 165 -15.10 2.93 -10.31
CA ILE A 165 -13.86 2.22 -10.60
C ILE A 165 -13.72 0.94 -9.78
N VAL A 166 -12.93 0.02 -10.31
CA VAL A 166 -12.39 -1.11 -9.57
C VAL A 166 -11.05 -0.72 -8.98
N VAL A 167 -10.80 -1.11 -7.74
CA VAL A 167 -9.52 -0.90 -7.06
C VAL A 167 -8.90 -2.25 -6.76
N THR A 168 -7.62 -2.44 -7.08
CA THR A 168 -6.92 -3.68 -6.79
C THR A 168 -5.54 -3.45 -6.20
N GLY A 169 -5.09 -4.35 -5.33
CA GLY A 169 -3.76 -4.28 -4.74
C GLY A 169 -3.34 -5.56 -4.03
N HIS A 170 -2.03 -5.81 -4.05
CA HIS A 170 -1.38 -6.95 -3.42
C HIS A 170 -0.55 -6.50 -2.21
N ALA A 171 -0.55 -7.27 -1.12
CA ALA A 171 0.21 -6.98 0.10
C ALA A 171 -0.01 -5.54 0.59
N PHE A 172 1.03 -4.70 0.57
CA PHE A 172 0.93 -3.29 0.94
C PHE A 172 0.06 -2.46 -0.02
N GLY A 173 0.01 -2.83 -1.30
CA GLY A 173 -0.89 -2.21 -2.27
C GLY A 173 -2.36 -2.49 -1.94
N GLY A 174 -2.64 -3.68 -1.40
CA GLY A 174 -3.97 -4.04 -0.90
C GLY A 174 -4.36 -3.29 0.39
N TYR A 175 -3.39 -2.93 1.24
CA TYR A 175 -3.61 -2.01 2.35
C TYR A 175 -4.02 -0.62 1.83
N LEU A 176 -3.29 -0.05 0.88
CA LEU A 176 -3.64 1.24 0.27
C LEU A 176 -4.98 1.20 -0.48
N ALA A 177 -5.30 0.08 -1.15
CA ALA A 177 -6.59 -0.09 -1.84
C ALA A 177 -7.79 0.00 -0.89
N GLN A 178 -7.68 -0.58 0.30
CA GLN A 178 -8.70 -0.48 1.34
C GLN A 178 -8.84 0.96 1.86
N LEU A 179 -7.72 1.65 2.10
CA LEU A 179 -7.75 3.06 2.51
C LEU A 179 -8.32 3.97 1.42
N PHE A 180 -8.04 3.69 0.15
CA PHE A 180 -8.63 4.40 -0.98
C PHE A 180 -10.15 4.26 -0.98
N ALA A 181 -10.67 3.03 -0.77
CA ALA A 181 -12.10 2.76 -0.72
C ALA A 181 -12.81 3.54 0.40
N LEU A 182 -12.19 3.67 1.57
CA LEU A 182 -12.74 4.47 2.67
C LEU A 182 -12.60 5.99 2.44
N SER A 183 -11.58 6.42 1.70
CA SER A 183 -11.33 7.84 1.38
C SER A 183 -12.26 8.35 0.28
N TYR A 184 -12.63 7.49 -0.67
CA TYR A 184 -13.47 7.81 -1.83
C TYR A 184 -14.61 6.79 -2.03
N PRO A 185 -15.49 6.63 -1.03
CA PRO A 185 -16.48 5.54 -1.03
C PRO A 185 -17.48 5.63 -2.19
N SER A 186 -17.80 6.85 -2.63
CA SER A 186 -18.78 7.10 -3.68
C SER A 186 -18.31 6.74 -5.10
N ILE A 187 -17.02 6.50 -5.34
CA ILE A 187 -16.50 6.17 -6.69
C ILE A 187 -16.03 4.72 -6.81
N VAL A 188 -16.00 3.96 -5.71
CA VAL A 188 -15.53 2.57 -5.75
C VAL A 188 -16.71 1.64 -6.03
N GLU A 189 -16.53 0.74 -7.00
CA GLU A 189 -17.49 -0.32 -7.34
C GLU A 189 -17.08 -1.67 -6.76
N LYS A 190 -15.80 -2.01 -6.91
CA LYS A 190 -15.25 -3.29 -6.46
C LYS A 190 -13.85 -3.08 -5.90
N VAL A 191 -13.49 -3.89 -4.92
CA VAL A 191 -12.14 -3.93 -4.36
C VAL A 191 -11.64 -5.37 -4.40
N TYR A 192 -10.49 -5.59 -5.02
CA TYR A 192 -9.82 -6.89 -5.06
C TYR A 192 -8.48 -6.80 -4.34
N THR A 193 -8.37 -7.47 -3.21
CA THR A 193 -7.14 -7.52 -2.43
C THR A 193 -6.55 -8.93 -2.45
N TYR A 194 -5.22 -9.01 -2.59
CA TYR A 194 -4.47 -10.27 -2.61
C TYR A 194 -3.41 -10.25 -1.52
N ASN A 195 -3.49 -11.17 -0.55
CA ASN A 195 -2.59 -11.22 0.61
C ASN A 195 -2.36 -9.85 1.27
N ALA A 196 -3.40 -9.02 1.31
CA ALA A 196 -3.26 -7.64 1.79
C ALA A 196 -2.90 -7.58 3.27
N VAL A 197 -2.32 -6.46 3.68
CA VAL A 197 -2.21 -6.12 5.11
C VAL A 197 -3.52 -5.47 5.58
N GLY A 198 -3.91 -5.73 6.83
CA GLY A 198 -5.05 -5.10 7.47
C GLY A 198 -4.81 -3.60 7.72
N VAL A 199 -5.90 -2.84 7.83
CA VAL A 199 -5.90 -1.38 7.95
C VAL A 199 -6.03 -0.85 9.38
N THR A 200 -6.37 -1.71 10.34
CA THR A 200 -6.35 -1.37 11.79
C THR A 200 -5.76 -2.51 12.62
N SER A 201 -5.28 -2.21 13.82
CA SER A 201 -4.80 -3.24 14.75
C SER A 201 -5.95 -4.05 15.35
N ASN A 202 -5.71 -5.32 15.64
CA ASN A 202 -6.55 -6.20 16.45
C ASN A 202 -5.83 -6.64 17.75
N GLN A 203 -6.50 -7.43 18.59
CA GLN A 203 -5.95 -7.90 19.87
C GLN A 203 -4.59 -8.60 19.70
N VAL A 204 -4.44 -9.47 18.70
CA VAL A 204 -3.19 -10.21 18.45
C VAL A 204 -2.06 -9.25 18.09
N THR A 205 -2.30 -8.30 17.17
CA THR A 205 -1.31 -7.29 16.83
C THR A 205 -0.98 -6.36 18.00
N HIS A 206 -1.96 -6.01 18.83
CA HIS A 206 -1.75 -5.16 20.01
C HIS A 206 -0.86 -5.83 21.06
N TYR A 207 -1.08 -7.12 21.36
CA TYR A 207 -0.23 -7.88 22.29
C TYR A 207 1.19 -8.04 21.77
N ILE A 208 1.34 -8.28 20.46
CA ILE A 208 2.65 -8.38 19.81
C ILE A 208 3.40 -7.04 19.91
N ASN A 209 2.73 -5.90 19.65
CA ASN A 209 3.33 -4.57 19.78
C ASN A 209 3.86 -4.34 21.21
N LYS A 210 3.03 -4.61 22.22
CA LYS A 210 3.37 -4.41 23.63
C LYS A 210 4.52 -5.31 24.12
N ALA A 211 4.61 -6.55 23.63
CA ALA A 211 5.69 -7.47 24.01
C ALA A 211 7.05 -7.06 23.40
N VAL A 212 7.03 -6.42 22.23
CA VAL A 212 8.23 -5.97 21.51
C VAL A 212 8.81 -4.69 22.10
N ASP A 213 7.98 -3.75 22.58
CA ASP A 213 8.45 -2.51 23.23
C ASP A 213 9.20 -2.77 24.55
N ILE A 214 8.97 -3.91 25.19
CA ILE A 214 9.62 -4.31 26.45
C ILE A 214 11.00 -4.98 26.22
N THR A 215 11.34 -5.39 24.99
CA THR A 215 12.52 -6.24 24.69
C THR A 215 13.52 -5.59 23.72
N ASN A 216 14.22 -4.54 24.15
CA ASN A 216 15.40 -4.04 23.42
C ASN A 216 16.61 -4.99 23.61
N GLU A 217 17.06 -5.63 22.52
CA GLU A 217 18.30 -5.30 21.78
C GLU A 217 18.87 -6.48 20.95
N ILE A 218 18.50 -7.75 21.18
CA ILE A 218 19.24 -8.87 20.51
C ILE A 218 18.38 -9.96 19.83
N THR A 219 17.04 -10.02 20.00
CA THR A 219 16.24 -11.09 19.36
C THR A 219 14.82 -10.67 18.98
N THR A 220 14.46 -10.78 17.67
CA THR A 220 13.14 -11.10 17.06
C THR A 220 11.86 -10.57 17.75
N GLN A 221 10.88 -9.90 17.13
CA GLN A 221 10.21 -10.08 15.83
C GLN A 221 8.98 -9.12 15.80
N VAL A 222 8.65 -8.56 14.63
CA VAL A 222 7.31 -8.13 14.13
C VAL A 222 6.41 -7.32 15.09
N ALA A 223 6.04 -6.10 14.73
CA ALA A 223 5.02 -5.28 15.41
C ALA A 223 4.04 -4.75 14.35
N PHE A 224 2.73 -4.76 14.52
CA PHE A 224 1.81 -4.23 13.51
C PHE A 224 1.05 -3.04 14.10
N ASP A 225 1.47 -1.84 13.71
CA ASP A 225 0.76 -0.58 13.91
C ASP A 225 0.47 0.05 12.54
N PHE A 226 -0.49 -0.53 11.83
CA PHE A 226 -0.81 -0.15 10.45
C PHE A 226 -1.88 0.91 10.33
N SER A 227 -2.27 1.56 11.41
CA SER A 227 -3.28 2.59 11.31
C SER A 227 -2.64 3.92 10.95
N ILE A 228 -3.31 4.66 10.06
CA ILE A 228 -3.06 6.10 9.88
C ILE A 228 -3.16 6.86 11.22
N TYR A 229 -3.80 6.22 12.21
CA TYR A 229 -3.64 6.37 13.65
C TYR A 229 -2.48 5.50 14.16
N ASP A 230 -1.29 6.06 14.27
CA ASP A 230 -0.26 5.46 15.12
C ASP A 230 -0.82 5.44 16.55
N ASN A 231 -0.84 4.27 17.18
CA ASN A 231 -1.45 4.09 18.52
C ASN A 231 -0.72 4.92 19.60
N ASN A 232 0.44 5.50 19.26
CA ASN A 232 1.24 6.39 20.10
C ASN A 232 1.12 7.87 19.71
N ILE A 233 0.07 8.27 18.97
CA ILE A 233 -0.20 9.69 18.71
C ILE A 233 -0.93 10.29 19.92
N ASP A 234 -0.28 11.27 20.55
CA ASP A 234 -0.86 12.04 21.65
C ASP A 234 -1.83 13.10 21.14
N GLU A 235 -1.48 13.79 20.05
CA GLU A 235 -2.36 14.78 19.43
C GLU A 235 -2.32 14.72 17.91
N PHE A 236 -3.51 14.65 17.31
CA PHE A 236 -3.72 14.85 15.89
C PHE A 236 -4.71 15.99 15.67
N LYS A 237 -4.27 17.09 15.08
CA LYS A 237 -5.09 18.28 14.83
C LYS A 237 -5.12 18.61 13.35
N SER A 238 -6.26 19.12 12.90
CA SER A 238 -6.43 19.75 11.59
C SER A 238 -6.80 21.21 11.81
N ILE A 239 -6.06 22.11 11.16
CA ILE A 239 -6.20 23.56 11.30
C ILE A 239 -6.62 24.11 9.94
N ALA A 240 -7.84 24.62 9.86
CA ALA A 240 -8.36 25.25 8.63
C ALA A 240 -7.71 26.62 8.44
N ILE A 241 -7.03 26.82 7.31
CA ILE A 241 -6.21 28.00 7.08
C ILE A 241 -7.08 29.17 6.61
N THR A 242 -7.13 30.20 7.45
CA THR A 242 -7.82 31.47 7.22
C THR A 242 -6.92 32.64 7.60
N ASP A 243 -7.23 33.85 7.12
CA ASP A 243 -6.52 35.07 7.56
C ASP A 243 -6.59 35.24 9.09
N LYS A 244 -7.73 34.87 9.69
CA LYS A 244 -7.90 34.91 11.15
C LYS A 244 -6.88 34.03 11.86
N VAL A 245 -6.68 32.80 11.41
CA VAL A 245 -5.69 31.86 11.97
C VAL A 245 -4.28 32.39 11.80
N LYS A 246 -3.90 32.83 10.59
CA LYS A 246 -2.55 33.36 10.34
C LYS A 246 -2.22 34.59 11.18
N ASN A 247 -3.19 35.47 11.42
CA ASN A 247 -3.00 36.67 12.23
C ASN A 247 -3.02 36.40 13.74
N ALA A 248 -3.72 35.34 14.18
CA ALA A 248 -3.89 35.02 15.59
C ALA A 248 -2.66 34.33 16.21
N ILE A 249 -1.90 33.58 15.41
CA ILE A 249 -0.78 32.74 15.85
C ILE A 249 0.55 33.50 15.69
N LYS A 250 1.41 33.40 16.71
CA LYS A 250 2.79 33.92 16.71
C LYS A 250 3.73 32.92 17.38
N LEU A 251 5.03 33.14 17.20
CA LEU A 251 6.05 32.47 18.00
C LEU A 251 6.54 33.42 19.10
N ASP A 252 6.48 32.98 20.35
CA ASP A 252 7.23 33.57 21.45
C ASP A 252 8.22 32.54 21.98
N ASN A 253 9.50 32.94 22.07
CA ASN A 253 10.59 32.06 22.48
C ASN A 253 10.64 30.72 21.68
N ASN A 254 10.22 30.75 20.41
CA ASN A 254 10.03 29.61 19.49
C ASN A 254 8.92 28.61 19.89
N LEU A 255 7.97 28.99 20.74
CA LEU A 255 6.75 28.25 21.04
C LEU A 255 5.52 29.00 20.50
N LEU A 256 4.43 28.27 20.27
CA LEU A 256 3.21 28.86 19.73
C LEU A 256 2.47 29.64 20.82
N VAL A 257 2.12 30.88 20.48
CA VAL A 257 1.23 31.74 21.25
C VAL A 257 0.06 32.12 20.35
N CYS A 258 -1.16 32.01 20.87
CA CYS A 258 -2.37 32.34 20.13
C CYS A 258 -3.16 33.41 20.88
N SER A 259 -3.48 34.50 20.17
CA SER A 259 -4.28 35.61 20.73
C SER A 259 -5.78 35.31 20.82
N ASP A 260 -6.24 34.28 20.10
CA ASP A 260 -7.64 33.83 20.10
C ASP A 260 -7.76 32.46 20.79
N LYS A 261 -8.51 32.40 21.90
CA LYS A 261 -8.73 31.19 22.71
C LYS A 261 -9.40 30.05 21.94
N THR A 262 -10.25 30.34 20.98
CA THR A 262 -10.91 29.31 20.16
C THR A 262 -9.90 28.64 19.23
N ILE A 263 -9.09 29.45 18.54
CA ILE A 263 -8.02 28.96 17.65
C ILE A 263 -6.95 28.22 18.46
N GLN A 264 -6.66 28.68 19.68
CA GLN A 264 -5.70 28.02 20.57
C GLN A 264 -6.06 26.55 20.85
N ASN A 265 -7.35 26.21 20.99
CA ASN A 265 -7.82 24.84 21.24
C ASN A 265 -7.66 23.91 20.01
N GLU A 266 -7.52 24.49 18.82
CA GLU A 266 -7.30 23.77 17.57
C GLU A 266 -5.81 23.42 17.35
N ILE A 267 -4.90 24.08 18.06
CA ILE A 267 -3.45 23.87 17.99
C ILE A 267 -3.01 22.82 19.03
N PRO A 268 -1.99 21.99 18.75
CA PRO A 268 -1.47 21.05 19.73
C PRO A 268 -0.96 21.73 21.00
N LYS A 269 -1.37 21.27 22.20
CA LYS A 269 -1.00 21.91 23.47
C LYS A 269 0.49 21.76 23.76
N TYR A 270 1.09 20.65 23.34
CA TYR A 270 2.53 20.37 23.55
C TYR A 270 3.45 21.30 22.73
N LEU A 271 2.90 22.10 21.82
CA LEU A 271 3.62 23.09 21.04
C LEU A 271 3.33 24.53 21.52
N GLN A 272 2.47 24.69 22.52
CA GLN A 272 2.05 25.98 23.06
C GLN A 272 2.92 26.40 24.25
N GLU A 273 3.24 27.68 24.31
CA GLU A 273 4.01 28.26 25.40
C GLU A 273 3.31 28.11 26.77
N GLU A 274 2.01 28.44 26.84
CA GLU A 274 1.20 28.39 28.06
C GLU A 274 1.23 26.99 28.71
N PHE A 275 1.17 25.94 27.90
CA PHE A 275 1.20 24.56 28.41
C PHE A 275 2.62 24.16 28.80
N ILE A 276 3.59 24.31 27.91
CA ILE A 276 4.93 23.76 28.13
C ILE A 276 5.65 24.45 29.31
N THR A 277 5.46 25.76 29.49
CA THR A 277 6.11 26.51 30.59
C THR A 277 5.56 26.14 31.97
N THR A 278 4.32 25.66 32.06
CA THR A 278 3.69 25.23 33.32
C THR A 278 4.06 23.80 33.72
N GLN A 279 4.60 22.98 32.80
CA GLN A 279 4.95 21.57 33.00
C GLN A 279 6.47 21.38 33.20
N GLN A 280 7.06 22.14 34.11
CA GLN A 280 8.51 22.20 34.31
C GLN A 280 9.15 20.80 34.46
N ASN A 281 10.18 20.54 33.65
CA ASN A 281 10.96 19.28 33.57
C ASN A 281 10.20 18.02 33.10
N SER A 282 8.92 18.14 32.73
CA SER A 282 8.16 17.00 32.20
C SER A 282 8.39 16.76 30.69
N TYR A 283 8.66 17.83 29.92
CA TYR A 283 8.80 17.77 28.47
C TYR A 283 10.10 18.43 28.00
N ASP A 284 10.69 17.87 26.93
CA ASP A 284 11.87 18.44 26.30
C ASP A 284 11.48 19.73 25.56
N TYR A 285 11.87 20.84 26.15
CA TYR A 285 11.60 22.19 25.67
C TYR A 285 12.15 22.46 24.26
N GLN A 286 13.28 21.85 23.87
CA GLN A 286 13.89 22.06 22.56
C GLN A 286 13.12 21.33 21.46
N THR A 287 12.64 20.12 21.74
CA THR A 287 11.80 19.38 20.80
C THR A 287 10.44 20.06 20.60
N ALA A 288 9.82 20.57 21.68
CA ALA A 288 8.61 21.41 21.61
C ALA A 288 8.81 22.63 20.71
N LYS A 289 9.91 23.38 20.91
CA LYS A 289 10.26 24.56 20.09
C LYS A 289 10.43 24.21 18.61
N THR A 290 11.09 23.10 18.34
CA THR A 290 11.31 22.63 16.97
C THR A 290 9.99 22.29 16.29
N GLY A 291 9.10 21.57 17.00
CA GLY A 291 7.75 21.26 16.51
C GLY A 291 6.88 22.50 16.30
N ALA A 292 6.91 23.45 17.24
CA ALA A 292 6.18 24.71 17.18
C ALA A 292 6.61 25.56 15.98
N ALA A 293 7.92 25.72 15.76
CA ALA A 293 8.45 26.43 14.60
C ALA A 293 8.09 25.74 13.28
N LYS A 294 8.10 24.40 13.25
CA LYS A 294 7.69 23.61 12.07
C LYS A 294 6.22 23.86 11.73
N LEU A 295 5.32 23.78 12.72
CA LEU A 295 3.89 24.04 12.54
C LEU A 295 3.61 25.49 12.14
N TYR A 296 4.24 26.46 12.80
CA TYR A 296 4.08 27.88 12.46
C TYR A 296 4.45 28.17 11.01
N ASN A 297 5.61 27.69 10.57
CA ASN A 297 6.07 27.90 9.20
C ASN A 297 5.13 27.25 8.17
N GLU A 298 4.60 26.07 8.47
CA GLU A 298 3.63 25.39 7.59
C GLU A 298 2.33 26.18 7.48
N ILE A 299 1.78 26.66 8.61
CA ILE A 299 0.57 27.51 8.65
C ILE A 299 0.75 28.79 7.81
N LEU A 300 1.90 29.45 7.90
CA LEU A 300 2.16 30.66 7.12
C LEU A 300 2.23 30.39 5.62
N LYS A 301 2.88 29.28 5.23
CA LYS A 301 3.04 28.88 3.82
C LYS A 301 1.76 28.32 3.19
N ALA A 302 0.91 27.68 3.98
CA ALA A 302 -0.29 27.02 3.47
C ALA A 302 -1.26 28.02 2.80
N PRO A 303 -1.84 27.68 1.64
CA PRO A 303 -2.88 28.51 1.00
C PRO A 303 -4.11 28.69 1.91
N ILE A 304 -4.82 29.82 1.74
CA ILE A 304 -6.11 30.03 2.40
C ILE A 304 -7.12 29.03 1.83
N GLY A 305 -7.89 28.39 2.72
CA GLY A 305 -8.86 27.35 2.36
C GLY A 305 -8.32 25.92 2.40
N ASP A 306 -7.01 25.74 2.54
CA ASP A 306 -6.38 24.45 2.81
C ASP A 306 -6.38 24.12 4.30
N ASN A 307 -6.01 22.89 4.65
CA ASN A 307 -5.85 22.45 6.03
C ASN A 307 -4.41 22.05 6.31
N VAL A 308 -3.86 22.57 7.42
CA VAL A 308 -2.60 22.06 7.99
C VAL A 308 -2.92 21.01 9.02
N PHE A 309 -2.37 19.82 8.83
CA PHE A 309 -2.47 18.73 9.78
C PHE A 309 -1.18 18.63 10.57
N VAL A 310 -1.31 18.32 11.85
CA VAL A 310 -0.19 18.13 12.77
C VAL A 310 -0.40 16.89 13.62
N LYS A 311 0.66 16.07 13.67
CA LYS A 311 0.80 14.91 14.55
C LYS A 311 1.85 15.24 15.59
N VAL A 312 1.52 15.00 16.85
CA VAL A 312 2.44 15.07 17.98
C VAL A 312 2.50 13.70 18.64
N ARG A 313 3.72 13.21 18.85
CA ARG A 313 4.03 11.99 19.61
C ARG A 313 4.98 12.31 20.75
N ILE A 314 4.75 11.68 21.88
CA ILE A 314 5.52 11.87 23.10
C ILE A 314 6.22 10.55 23.42
N ASP A 315 7.54 10.61 23.59
CA ASP A 315 8.28 9.42 24.00
C ASP A 315 8.07 9.08 25.49
N SER A 316 8.48 7.88 25.89
CA SER A 316 8.28 7.42 27.28
C SER A 316 9.38 7.84 28.26
N PHE A 317 10.41 8.58 27.82
CA PHE A 317 11.55 8.95 28.66
C PHE A 317 11.38 10.37 29.21
N LEU A 318 11.87 10.64 30.42
CA LEU A 318 11.81 12.00 31.00
C LEU A 318 13.14 12.74 30.80
N PRO A 319 13.14 14.02 30.36
CA PRO A 319 11.97 14.78 29.91
C PRO A 319 11.44 14.26 28.57
N HIS A 320 10.12 14.23 28.40
CA HIS A 320 9.49 13.63 27.23
C HIS A 320 9.85 14.38 25.95
N THR A 321 10.44 13.69 24.98
CA THR A 321 10.68 14.27 23.64
C THR A 321 9.38 14.34 22.85
N ILE A 322 9.24 15.43 22.10
CA ILE A 322 8.05 15.74 21.31
C ILE A 322 8.42 15.62 19.83
N ASP A 323 8.00 14.52 19.21
CA ASP A 323 8.14 14.34 17.77
C ASP A 323 6.92 14.94 17.05
N THR A 324 7.20 15.81 16.08
CA THR A 324 6.18 16.61 15.39
C THR A 324 6.26 16.42 13.88
N GLU A 325 5.19 15.91 13.29
CA GLU A 325 5.00 15.84 11.84
C GLU A 325 3.90 16.82 11.43
N VAL A 326 4.15 17.61 10.39
CA VAL A 326 3.15 18.53 9.82
C VAL A 326 3.08 18.33 8.32
N PHE A 327 1.89 18.49 7.77
CA PHE A 327 1.67 18.45 6.33
C PHE A 327 0.43 19.27 5.97
N THR A 328 0.48 19.95 4.82
CA THR A 328 -0.65 20.69 4.26
C THR A 328 -1.38 19.85 3.23
N LEU A 329 -2.71 19.84 3.28
CA LEU A 329 -3.56 19.24 2.25
C LEU A 329 -4.53 20.27 1.72
N ASN A 330 -4.77 20.21 0.40
CA ASN A 330 -5.85 20.97 -0.19
C ASN A 330 -7.21 20.49 0.31
N LYS A 331 -8.27 21.27 0.05
CA LYS A 331 -9.63 20.95 0.47
C LYS A 331 -10.08 19.53 0.08
N SER A 332 -9.86 19.11 -1.17
CA SER A 332 -10.32 17.80 -1.66
C SER A 332 -9.63 16.64 -0.94
N MET A 333 -8.30 16.74 -0.78
CA MET A 333 -7.50 15.74 -0.06
C MET A 333 -7.83 15.71 1.43
N SER A 334 -8.14 16.86 2.02
CA SER A 334 -8.54 16.97 3.43
C SER A 334 -9.87 16.29 3.68
N GLU A 335 -10.86 16.50 2.80
CA GLU A 335 -12.14 15.78 2.85
C GLU A 335 -11.97 14.26 2.74
N ALA A 336 -11.03 13.80 1.91
CA ALA A 336 -10.70 12.38 1.78
C ALA A 336 -10.11 11.81 3.09
N LEU A 337 -9.16 12.53 3.70
CA LEU A 337 -8.59 12.14 4.99
C LEU A 337 -9.62 12.17 6.12
N PHE A 338 -10.52 13.15 6.16
CA PHE A 338 -11.60 13.20 7.16
C PHE A 338 -12.59 12.04 7.01
N ARG A 339 -12.95 11.64 5.78
CA ARG A 339 -13.76 10.45 5.55
C ARG A 339 -13.06 9.19 6.05
N LEU A 340 -11.77 9.05 5.73
CA LEU A 340 -10.99 7.93 6.23
C LEU A 340 -10.99 7.90 7.77
N ILE A 341 -10.67 9.01 8.43
CA ILE A 341 -10.66 9.14 9.90
C ILE A 341 -12.01 8.72 10.50
N LYS A 342 -13.11 9.14 9.87
CA LYS A 342 -14.46 8.81 10.32
C LYS A 342 -14.75 7.31 10.21
N TYR A 343 -14.34 6.66 9.13
CA TYR A 343 -14.78 5.30 8.79
C TYR A 343 -13.81 4.20 9.20
N LEU A 344 -12.50 4.47 9.20
CA LEU A 344 -11.45 3.49 9.46
C LEU A 344 -11.58 2.76 10.82
N PRO A 345 -11.92 3.40 11.95
CA PRO A 345 -11.95 2.72 13.24
C PRO A 345 -12.92 1.53 13.31
N ASN A 346 -14.08 1.60 12.64
CA ASN A 346 -15.10 0.56 12.65
C ASN A 346 -15.25 -0.17 11.31
N SER A 347 -14.36 0.07 10.34
CA SER A 347 -14.51 -0.43 8.97
C SER A 347 -14.49 -1.96 8.86
N HIS A 348 -14.01 -2.66 9.88
CA HIS A 348 -13.98 -4.13 9.96
C HIS A 348 -15.34 -4.75 10.34
N ASN A 349 -16.25 -3.96 10.91
CA ASN A 349 -17.59 -4.40 11.28
C ASN A 349 -18.67 -3.78 10.38
N GLU A 350 -18.51 -2.50 10.03
CA GLU A 350 -19.50 -1.76 9.26
C GLU A 350 -18.81 -0.84 8.25
N LEU A 351 -19.27 -0.89 6.99
CA LEU A 351 -18.80 -0.01 5.93
C LEU A 351 -19.65 1.27 5.87
N PRO A 352 -19.08 2.40 5.42
CA PRO A 352 -19.87 3.59 5.13
C PRO A 352 -20.99 3.30 4.13
N LYS A 353 -22.18 3.88 4.33
CA LYS A 353 -23.34 3.69 3.45
C LYS A 353 -23.07 4.07 2.00
N GLU A 354 -22.14 5.01 1.79
CA GLU A 354 -21.70 5.46 0.48
C GLU A 354 -20.83 4.42 -0.24
N LEU A 355 -20.17 3.50 0.49
CA LEU A 355 -19.34 2.42 -0.05
C LEU A 355 -20.19 1.17 -0.28
N GLN A 356 -20.90 1.17 -1.40
CA GLN A 356 -21.72 0.03 -1.85
C GLN A 356 -20.89 -0.88 -2.79
N ALA A 357 -19.66 -1.17 -2.40
CA ALA A 357 -18.72 -1.90 -3.24
C ALA A 357 -18.72 -3.41 -2.93
N TYR A 358 -18.47 -4.23 -3.95
CA TYR A 358 -18.15 -5.65 -3.76
C TYR A 358 -16.67 -5.79 -3.38
N ILE A 359 -16.41 -6.24 -2.16
CA ILE A 359 -15.04 -6.35 -1.62
C ILE A 359 -14.65 -7.82 -1.55
N TYR A 360 -13.67 -8.19 -2.38
CA TYR A 360 -13.08 -9.52 -2.45
C TYR A 360 -11.71 -9.52 -1.77
N GLN A 361 -11.58 -10.35 -0.74
CA GLN A 361 -10.33 -10.57 -0.05
C GLN A 361 -9.80 -11.96 -0.37
N VAL A 362 -8.77 -12.03 -1.21
CA VAL A 362 -8.07 -13.27 -1.55
C VAL A 362 -6.84 -13.41 -0.68
N TYR A 363 -6.71 -14.54 -0.01
CA TYR A 363 -5.53 -14.84 0.81
C TYR A 363 -5.07 -16.27 0.58
N THR A 364 -3.76 -16.44 0.62
CA THR A 364 -3.12 -17.72 0.40
C THR A 364 -2.98 -18.50 1.68
N ILE A 365 -3.18 -19.80 1.61
CA ILE A 365 -3.13 -20.70 2.75
C ILE A 365 -2.14 -21.84 2.50
N ASP A 366 -1.43 -22.22 3.55
CA ASP A 366 -0.61 -23.44 3.66
C ASP A 366 -1.17 -24.31 4.81
N LEU A 367 -0.58 -25.49 5.06
CA LEU A 367 -0.86 -26.48 6.11
C LEU A 367 -1.01 -25.96 7.57
N MET A 368 -0.93 -24.64 7.81
CA MET A 368 -1.21 -23.98 9.09
C MET A 368 -2.51 -23.17 9.05
N ASP A 369 -3.22 -23.13 10.18
CA ASP A 369 -4.55 -22.52 10.33
C ASP A 369 -4.58 -21.04 9.88
N THR A 370 -5.40 -20.82 8.87
CA THR A 370 -5.55 -19.62 8.04
C THR A 370 -6.06 -18.42 8.83
N THR A 371 -6.89 -18.68 9.84
CA THR A 371 -7.45 -17.66 10.73
C THR A 371 -6.41 -17.07 11.67
N THR A 372 -5.34 -17.81 11.97
CA THR A 372 -4.28 -17.38 12.89
C THR A 372 -3.32 -16.41 12.20
N ILE A 373 -3.04 -16.62 10.92
CA ILE A 373 -2.16 -15.75 10.13
C ILE A 373 -2.84 -14.41 9.80
N MET A 374 -4.10 -14.43 9.36
CA MET A 374 -4.81 -13.18 9.04
C MET A 374 -4.99 -12.29 10.28
N LYS A 375 -5.23 -12.88 11.46
CA LYS A 375 -5.21 -12.13 12.73
C LYS A 375 -3.86 -11.48 13.02
N GLN A 376 -2.75 -11.93 12.45
CA GLN A 376 -1.45 -11.29 12.65
C GLN A 376 -1.26 -10.06 11.76
N PHE A 377 -2.03 -9.88 10.68
CA PHE A 377 -1.90 -8.73 9.77
C PHE A 377 -2.85 -7.57 10.07
N GLY A 378 -3.56 -7.62 11.21
CA GLY A 378 -4.54 -6.61 11.60
C GLY A 378 -5.95 -6.92 11.07
N ASN A 379 -6.88 -5.98 11.28
CA ASN A 379 -8.23 -6.08 10.76
C ASN A 379 -8.31 -5.44 9.37
N HIS A 380 -9.01 -6.11 8.46
CA HIS A 380 -9.35 -5.59 7.14
C HIS A 380 -10.67 -4.81 7.19
N ILE A 381 -10.96 -4.04 6.15
CA ILE A 381 -12.34 -3.56 5.95
C ILE A 381 -13.25 -4.76 5.72
N LEU A 382 -14.53 -4.66 6.12
CA LEU A 382 -15.49 -5.74 5.99
C LEU A 382 -15.57 -6.21 4.53
N ALA A 383 -15.20 -7.46 4.29
CA ALA A 383 -15.25 -8.06 2.97
C ALA A 383 -16.67 -8.56 2.65
N THR A 384 -17.07 -8.41 1.39
CA THR A 384 -18.26 -9.10 0.87
C THR A 384 -17.99 -10.59 0.76
N GLU A 385 -16.78 -10.95 0.34
CA GLU A 385 -16.36 -12.33 0.20
C GLU A 385 -14.87 -12.51 0.51
N VAL A 386 -14.59 -13.58 1.25
CA VAL A 386 -13.26 -13.97 1.73
C VAL A 386 -12.91 -15.29 1.03
N ILE A 387 -11.82 -15.31 0.26
CA ILE A 387 -11.45 -16.41 -0.64
C ILE A 387 -10.10 -16.98 -0.23
N GLU A 388 -10.12 -18.27 0.11
CA GLU A 388 -8.91 -19.06 0.41
C GLU A 388 -8.29 -19.63 -0.86
N LEU A 389 -7.00 -19.37 -1.05
CA LEU A 389 -6.21 -19.90 -2.16
C LEU A 389 -5.12 -20.83 -1.62
N LYS A 390 -5.29 -22.13 -1.79
CA LYS A 390 -4.29 -23.12 -1.36
C LYS A 390 -3.05 -23.04 -2.24
N LEU A 391 -1.90 -22.72 -1.65
CA LEU A 391 -0.61 -22.76 -2.33
C LEU A 391 0.26 -23.87 -1.75
N ASP A 392 0.93 -24.63 -2.61
CA ASP A 392 2.00 -25.56 -2.20
C ASP A 392 3.27 -24.77 -1.91
N VAL A 393 3.37 -24.30 -0.67
CA VAL A 393 4.47 -23.46 -0.19
C VAL A 393 5.80 -24.23 -0.14
N PHE A 394 5.78 -25.56 0.02
CA PHE A 394 6.99 -26.40 -0.03
C PHE A 394 7.62 -26.40 -1.42
N LYS A 395 6.82 -26.41 -2.50
CA LYS A 395 7.33 -26.20 -3.87
C LYS A 395 7.90 -24.80 -4.11
N LEU A 396 7.33 -23.78 -3.46
CA LEU A 396 7.84 -22.40 -3.56
C LEU A 396 9.21 -22.28 -2.90
N ILE A 397 9.40 -22.83 -1.69
CA ILE A 397 10.68 -22.81 -0.96
C ILE A 397 11.80 -23.49 -1.75
N THR A 398 11.50 -24.58 -2.46
CA THR A 398 12.51 -25.33 -3.24
C THR A 398 12.94 -24.62 -4.53
N LYS A 399 12.07 -23.79 -5.14
CA LYS A 399 12.41 -22.94 -6.30
C LYS A 399 13.40 -21.82 -5.94
N TYR A 400 13.45 -21.39 -4.68
CA TYR A 400 14.36 -20.36 -4.17
C TYR A 400 15.69 -20.94 -3.66
N GLU A 401 16.48 -21.57 -4.54
CA GLU A 401 17.80 -22.12 -4.20
C GLU A 401 18.81 -21.09 -3.64
N TRP A 402 18.58 -19.79 -3.81
CA TRP A 402 19.43 -18.73 -3.24
C TRP A 402 19.34 -18.63 -1.70
N LEU A 403 18.27 -19.14 -1.08
CA LEU A 403 18.12 -19.25 0.38
C LEU A 403 19.08 -20.29 1.00
N LYS A 404 19.69 -21.16 0.18
CA LYS A 404 20.73 -22.12 0.61
C LYS A 404 22.11 -21.47 0.78
N LYS A 405 22.32 -20.18 0.43
CA LYS A 405 23.60 -19.49 0.68
C LYS A 405 23.83 -19.30 2.19
N ASP A 406 25.01 -19.66 2.68
CA ASP A 406 25.38 -19.74 4.11
C ASP A 406 25.05 -18.49 4.95
N LYS A 407 25.00 -17.30 4.35
CA LYS A 407 24.63 -16.05 5.04
C LYS A 407 23.14 -15.94 5.38
N ALA A 408 22.24 -16.49 4.56
CA ALA A 408 20.80 -16.52 4.85
C ALA A 408 20.47 -17.55 5.95
N LYS A 409 21.26 -18.63 6.01
CA LYS A 409 21.16 -19.71 7.00
C LYS A 409 21.44 -19.24 8.42
N GLN A 410 22.35 -18.28 8.62
CA GLN A 410 22.60 -17.67 9.93
C GLN A 410 21.42 -16.81 10.41
N VAL A 411 20.79 -16.06 9.51
CA VAL A 411 19.60 -15.25 9.84
C VAL A 411 18.42 -16.13 10.21
N LEU A 412 18.20 -17.22 9.46
CA LEU A 412 17.11 -18.18 9.71
C LEU A 412 17.32 -19.05 10.96
N ARG A 413 18.56 -19.34 11.37
CA ARG A 413 18.83 -20.10 12.61
C ARG A 413 18.35 -19.39 13.89
N GLY A 414 18.17 -18.07 13.86
CA GLY A 414 17.57 -17.29 14.96
C GLY A 414 16.05 -17.10 14.86
N LEU A 415 15.41 -17.50 13.75
CA LEU A 415 13.97 -17.38 13.52
C LEU A 415 13.30 -18.72 13.89
N LYS A 416 12.41 -18.74 14.89
CA LYS A 416 11.54 -19.91 15.17
C LYS A 416 10.74 -20.25 13.91
N MET A 417 10.63 -21.52 13.50
CA MET A 417 9.99 -21.92 12.23
C MET A 417 8.61 -21.28 11.99
N ALA A 418 7.76 -21.14 13.01
CA ALA A 418 6.46 -20.47 12.92
C ALA A 418 6.57 -19.01 12.44
N SER A 419 7.60 -18.29 12.87
CA SER A 419 7.85 -16.91 12.43
C SER A 419 8.35 -16.83 10.99
N ALA A 420 9.18 -17.78 10.55
CA ALA A 420 9.67 -17.82 9.17
C ALA A 420 8.54 -18.10 8.17
N VAL A 421 7.53 -18.90 8.55
CA VAL A 421 6.33 -19.15 7.74
C VAL A 421 5.49 -17.88 7.57
N ASN A 422 5.31 -17.08 8.63
CA ASN A 422 4.61 -15.79 8.54
C ASN A 422 5.31 -14.79 7.61
N TRP A 423 6.65 -14.77 7.63
CA TRP A 423 7.44 -14.01 6.67
C TRP A 423 7.19 -14.51 5.24
N LEU A 424 7.24 -15.81 5.05
CA LEU A 424 7.12 -16.44 3.75
C LEU A 424 5.77 -16.13 3.07
N LEU A 425 4.68 -16.01 3.84
CA LEU A 425 3.35 -15.69 3.29
C LEU A 425 3.24 -14.26 2.74
N VAL A 426 4.04 -13.33 3.27
CA VAL A 426 4.16 -11.97 2.69
C VAL A 426 5.23 -11.89 1.61
N LEU A 427 6.14 -12.86 1.58
CA LEU A 427 7.04 -13.07 0.46
C LEU A 427 6.33 -13.74 -0.74
N ILE A 428 5.10 -14.22 -0.60
CA ILE A 428 4.35 -14.75 -1.74
C ILE A 428 4.18 -13.64 -2.76
N SER A 429 4.66 -13.91 -3.97
CA SER A 429 4.58 -12.95 -5.05
C SER A 429 3.16 -12.92 -5.62
N ILE A 430 2.78 -11.78 -6.19
CA ILE A 430 1.53 -11.69 -6.95
C ILE A 430 1.51 -12.64 -8.15
N GLU A 431 2.68 -12.97 -8.72
CA GLU A 431 2.83 -14.00 -9.76
C GLU A 431 2.34 -15.37 -9.28
N ASP A 432 2.74 -15.79 -8.09
CA ASP A 432 2.35 -17.10 -7.53
C ASP A 432 0.83 -17.18 -7.31
N ILE A 433 0.24 -16.09 -6.81
CA ILE A 433 -1.21 -15.94 -6.64
C ILE A 433 -1.92 -16.00 -8.00
N CYS A 434 -1.43 -15.25 -8.99
CA CYS A 434 -1.99 -15.26 -10.35
C CYS A 434 -1.98 -16.67 -10.95
N ASN A 435 -0.85 -17.35 -10.86
CA ASN A 435 -0.68 -18.69 -11.42
C ASN A 435 -1.63 -19.69 -10.76
N GLU A 436 -1.86 -19.58 -9.45
CA GLU A 436 -2.80 -20.46 -8.77
C GLU A 436 -4.26 -20.12 -9.07
N LEU A 437 -4.64 -18.83 -9.11
CA LEU A 437 -5.98 -18.43 -9.53
C LEU A 437 -6.31 -18.91 -10.95
N LEU A 438 -5.33 -18.85 -11.87
CA LEU A 438 -5.47 -19.37 -13.22
C LEU A 438 -5.67 -20.89 -13.24
N LYS A 439 -4.95 -21.65 -12.40
CA LYS A 439 -5.20 -23.10 -12.27
C LYS A 439 -6.61 -23.36 -11.77
N GLN A 440 -7.03 -22.64 -10.73
CA GLN A 440 -8.36 -22.79 -10.14
C GLN A 440 -9.47 -22.38 -11.12
N SER A 441 -9.23 -21.43 -12.02
CA SER A 441 -10.17 -21.02 -13.07
C SER A 441 -10.29 -22.01 -14.23
N LEU A 442 -9.54 -23.11 -14.22
CA LEU A 442 -9.65 -24.19 -15.21
C LEU A 442 -10.38 -25.41 -14.66
N VAL A 443 -10.64 -25.48 -13.35
CA VAL A 443 -11.36 -26.59 -12.71
C VAL A 443 -12.86 -26.42 -12.93
N SER A 444 -13.50 -27.38 -13.61
CA SER A 444 -14.95 -27.39 -13.87
C SER A 444 -15.75 -27.92 -12.69
N ASP A 445 -16.97 -27.39 -12.49
CA ASP A 445 -17.88 -27.77 -11.40
C ASP A 445 -18.31 -29.27 -11.42
N ASN A 446 -18.17 -29.96 -12.55
CA ASN A 446 -18.62 -31.35 -12.74
C ASN A 446 -17.54 -32.42 -12.45
N ASN A 447 -16.32 -32.05 -12.08
CA ASN A 447 -15.29 -33.05 -11.77
C ASN A 447 -14.22 -32.54 -10.76
N PRO A 448 -14.51 -32.61 -9.45
CA PRO A 448 -13.62 -32.11 -8.39
C PRO A 448 -12.31 -32.91 -8.22
N HIS A 449 -12.12 -34.00 -8.97
CA HIS A 449 -10.95 -34.89 -8.87
C HIS A 449 -9.95 -34.77 -10.03
N THR A 450 -9.97 -33.69 -10.81
CA THR A 450 -8.91 -33.44 -11.81
C THR A 450 -7.65 -32.83 -11.16
N GLU A 451 -7.10 -33.53 -10.17
CA GLU A 451 -5.65 -33.52 -10.04
C GLU A 451 -5.11 -34.26 -11.29
N TYR A 452 -4.18 -33.63 -12.02
CA TYR A 452 -3.40 -34.23 -13.12
C TYR A 452 -3.88 -34.15 -14.58
N TYR A 453 -4.74 -33.22 -15.01
CA TYR A 453 -4.82 -32.91 -16.44
C TYR A 453 -4.99 -31.40 -16.72
N ILE A 454 -3.86 -30.74 -17.02
CA ILE A 454 -3.81 -29.38 -17.54
C ILE A 454 -4.15 -29.44 -19.03
N ASN A 455 -5.37 -29.12 -19.42
CA ASN A 455 -5.66 -28.75 -20.80
C ASN A 455 -5.85 -27.24 -20.86
N CYS A 456 -4.72 -26.54 -20.90
CA CYS A 456 -4.72 -25.10 -21.08
C CYS A 456 -4.87 -24.83 -22.58
N TYR A 457 -6.06 -24.39 -23.00
CA TYR A 457 -6.36 -23.91 -24.35
C TYR A 457 -5.40 -22.78 -24.80
N TRP A 458 -4.60 -22.22 -23.86
CA TRP A 458 -3.66 -21.13 -24.07
C TRP A 458 -2.19 -21.58 -24.18
N CYS A 459 -1.83 -22.80 -23.76
CA CYS A 459 -0.41 -23.18 -23.66
C CYS A 459 0.14 -23.87 -24.92
N GLY A 460 -0.64 -24.64 -25.67
CA GLY A 460 -0.14 -25.32 -26.88
C GLY A 460 1.10 -26.20 -26.64
N TRP A 461 1.30 -26.68 -25.41
CA TRP A 461 2.36 -27.64 -25.10
C TRP A 461 1.82 -29.05 -25.27
N GLU A 462 2.46 -29.81 -26.14
CA GLU A 462 2.42 -31.26 -26.11
C GLU A 462 2.78 -31.74 -24.70
N SER A 463 1.99 -32.69 -24.22
CA SER A 463 2.14 -33.49 -23.00
C SER A 463 3.55 -33.52 -22.40
N LEU A 464 3.76 -32.81 -21.28
CA LEU A 464 4.84 -33.12 -20.35
C LEU A 464 4.26 -33.87 -19.16
N ILE A 465 4.42 -35.19 -19.22
CA ILE A 465 4.28 -36.11 -18.10
C ILE A 465 5.41 -35.80 -17.12
N TRP A 466 5.10 -35.33 -15.91
CA TRP A 466 6.07 -35.35 -14.81
C TRP A 466 6.03 -36.75 -14.20
N GLN A 467 7.11 -37.52 -14.41
CA GLN A 467 7.47 -38.66 -13.57
C GLN A 467 8.16 -38.17 -12.30
#